data_AF-A0A699X488-F1
#
_entry.id   AF-A0A699X488-F1
#
_cell.length_a   1.000
_cell.length_b   1.000
_cell.length_c   1.000
_cell.angle_alpha   90.00
_cell.angle_beta   90.00
_cell.angle_gamma   90.00
#
_symmetry.space_group_name_H-M   'P 1'
#
loop_
_entity.id
_entity.type
_entity.pdbx_description
1 polymer ?
#
loop_
_entity_poly.entity_id
_entity_poly.type
_entity_poly.pdbx_seq_one_letter_code
_entity_poly.pdbx_strand_id
1 'polypeptide(L)'
;MSMAYHPETDGQSERTIQTLEDMLCACVIDFGKGWVNHLLLVEFSYNNSYHASIKAAPFKALYGRKCHSPVCWNEVGEFHLTGPEIVQETTKKIIQIKQRMQAARK
;
A
#
# COMPACT_ATOMS: atom_id res chain seq x y z
N MET A 1 -3.98 5.37 25.29
CA MET A 1 -3.18 6.44 25.92
C MET A 1 -1.95 6.63 25.04
N SER A 2 -1.88 7.73 24.28
CA SER A 2 -0.70 8.08 23.47
C SER A 2 0.26 8.91 24.34
N MET A 3 1.56 8.65 24.25
CA MET A 3 2.58 9.36 25.03
C MET A 3 2.82 10.76 24.47
N ALA A 4 2.44 11.79 25.22
CA ALA A 4 2.36 13.18 24.75
C ALA A 4 3.70 13.95 24.62
N TYR A 5 4.88 13.29 24.57
CA TYR A 5 6.17 14.01 24.73
C TYR A 5 7.35 13.50 23.88
N HIS A 6 7.14 13.10 22.61
CA HIS A 6 8.28 12.89 21.69
C HIS A 6 8.11 13.61 20.33
N PRO A 7 8.18 14.96 20.30
CA PRO A 7 7.82 15.78 19.14
C PRO A 7 8.71 15.56 17.90
N GLU A 8 9.92 15.02 18.07
CA GLU A 8 10.90 14.91 16.99
C GLU A 8 10.68 13.68 16.09
N THR A 9 9.82 12.75 16.49
CA THR A 9 9.55 11.50 15.77
C THR A 9 8.06 11.15 15.67
N ASP A 10 7.24 11.62 16.63
CA ASP A 10 5.81 11.29 16.67
C ASP A 10 5.05 11.72 15.42
N GLY A 11 5.33 12.91 14.87
CA GLY A 11 4.54 13.40 13.73
C GLY A 11 4.68 12.56 12.46
N GLN A 12 5.83 11.92 12.23
CA GLN A 12 6.02 11.01 11.10
C GLN A 12 5.38 9.65 11.36
N SER A 13 5.54 9.08 12.55
CA SER A 13 4.89 7.82 12.91
C SER A 13 3.37 7.96 12.96
N GLU A 14 2.84 9.03 13.54
CA GLU A 14 1.41 9.32 13.60
C GLU A 14 0.81 9.45 12.20
N ARG A 15 1.43 10.25 11.30
CA ARG A 15 0.95 10.37 9.91
C ARG A 15 0.99 9.04 9.17
N THR A 16 2.00 8.23 9.46
CA THR A 16 2.18 6.90 8.86
C THR A 16 1.12 5.92 9.38
N ILE A 17 0.84 5.91 10.68
CA ILE A 17 -0.20 5.11 11.32
C ILE A 17 -1.57 5.53 10.80
N GLN A 18 -1.86 6.83 10.73
CA GLN A 18 -3.13 7.33 10.20
C GLN A 18 -3.36 6.88 8.75
N THR A 19 -2.33 6.94 7.90
CA THR A 19 -2.43 6.48 6.51
C THR A 19 -2.77 4.99 6.44
N LEU A 20 -2.16 4.17 7.31
CA LEU A 20 -2.43 2.74 7.38
C LEU A 20 -3.87 2.48 7.85
N GLU A 21 -4.32 3.19 8.88
CA GLU A 21 -5.70 3.12 9.39
C GLU A 21 -6.72 3.50 8.32
N ASP A 22 -6.47 4.57 7.56
CA ASP A 22 -7.35 5.00 6.46
C ASP A 22 -7.44 3.94 5.35
N MET A 23 -6.31 3.31 5.00
CA MET A 23 -6.27 2.22 4.02
C MET A 23 -7.05 0.99 4.51
N LEU A 24 -6.93 0.65 5.80
CA LEU A 24 -7.68 -0.44 6.41
C LEU A 24 -9.19 -0.13 6.48
N CYS A 25 -9.56 1.10 6.85
CA CYS A 25 -10.94 1.56 6.85
C CYS A 25 -11.56 1.47 5.44
N ALA A 26 -10.84 1.94 4.41
CA ALA A 26 -11.30 1.81 3.02
C ALA A 26 -11.48 0.33 2.63
N CYS A 27 -10.55 -0.55 3.01
CA CYS A 27 -10.65 -1.99 2.77
C CYS A 27 -11.89 -2.61 3.43
N VAL A 28 -12.20 -2.24 4.67
CA VAL A 28 -13.39 -2.73 5.37
C VAL A 28 -14.67 -2.25 4.67
N ILE A 29 -14.69 -0.99 4.21
CA ILE A 29 -15.85 -0.41 3.49
C ILE A 29 -16.06 -1.08 2.13
N ASP A 30 -15.00 -1.24 1.34
CA ASP A 30 -15.09 -1.74 -0.03
C ASP A 30 -15.37 -3.25 -0.10
N PHE A 31 -14.81 -4.03 0.82
CA PHE A 31 -14.87 -5.50 0.75
C PHE A 31 -15.81 -6.14 1.78
N GLY A 32 -16.40 -5.34 2.69
CA GLY A 32 -17.36 -5.81 3.68
C GLY A 32 -16.84 -7.01 4.46
N LYS A 33 -17.64 -8.09 4.58
CA LYS A 33 -17.25 -9.32 5.31
C LYS A 33 -16.02 -10.04 4.73
N GLY A 34 -15.62 -9.73 3.49
CA GLY A 34 -14.45 -10.32 2.84
C GLY A 34 -13.13 -9.57 3.07
N TRP A 35 -13.14 -8.47 3.82
CA TRP A 35 -11.97 -7.59 4.01
C TRP A 35 -10.71 -8.31 4.49
N VAL A 36 -10.85 -9.33 5.34
CA VAL A 36 -9.73 -10.13 5.85
C VAL A 36 -8.94 -10.80 4.72
N ASN A 37 -9.63 -11.25 3.66
CA ASN A 37 -8.98 -11.86 2.49
C ASN A 37 -8.17 -10.85 1.67
N HIS A 38 -8.39 -9.55 1.89
CA HIS A 38 -7.71 -8.46 1.19
C HIS A 38 -6.65 -7.75 2.03
N LEU A 39 -6.45 -8.16 3.28
CA LEU A 39 -5.41 -7.59 4.15
C LEU A 39 -4.02 -7.71 3.54
N LEU A 40 -3.71 -8.87 2.94
CA LEU A 40 -2.45 -9.09 2.25
C LEU A 40 -2.24 -8.10 1.08
N LEU A 41 -3.32 -7.71 0.39
CA LEU A 41 -3.25 -6.72 -0.70
C LEU A 41 -3.02 -5.31 -0.15
N VAL A 42 -3.64 -4.96 0.97
CA VAL A 42 -3.45 -3.66 1.64
C VAL A 42 -2.02 -3.52 2.14
N GLU A 43 -1.53 -4.53 2.87
CA GLU A 43 -0.14 -4.59 3.35
C GLU A 43 0.86 -4.54 2.18
N PHE A 44 0.62 -5.34 1.14
CA PHE A 44 1.45 -5.32 -0.06
C PHE A 44 1.48 -3.95 -0.73
N SER A 45 0.31 -3.29 -0.85
CA SER A 45 0.20 -1.97 -1.47
C SER A 45 0.93 -0.91 -0.66
N TYR A 46 0.80 -0.94 0.65
CA TYR A 46 1.47 -0.02 1.56
C TYR A 46 2.99 -0.20 1.51
N ASN A 47 3.49 -1.43 1.68
CA ASN A 47 4.93 -1.72 1.73
C ASN A 47 5.67 -1.44 0.40
N ASN A 48 4.95 -1.50 -0.73
CA ASN A 48 5.54 -1.31 -2.06
C ASN A 48 5.27 0.05 -2.70
N SER A 49 4.40 0.88 -2.11
CA SER A 49 4.11 2.22 -2.61
C SER A 49 5.19 3.23 -2.22
N TYR A 50 5.37 4.27 -3.03
CA TYR A 50 6.31 5.34 -2.73
C TYR A 50 5.83 6.22 -1.58
N HIS A 51 6.65 6.35 -0.55
CA HIS A 51 6.43 7.21 0.60
C HIS A 51 7.35 8.43 0.51
N ALA A 52 6.75 9.62 0.47
CA ALA A 52 7.50 10.87 0.29
C ALA A 52 8.44 11.18 1.47
N SER A 53 8.07 10.79 2.69
CA SER A 53 8.85 10.99 3.91
C SER A 53 10.19 10.25 3.88
N ILE A 54 10.20 9.00 3.43
CA ILE A 54 11.40 8.16 3.31
C ILE A 54 12.01 8.16 1.90
N LYS A 55 11.41 8.91 0.96
CA LYS A 55 11.78 8.99 -0.47
C LYS A 55 11.99 7.64 -1.16
N ALA A 56 11.27 6.62 -0.70
CA ALA A 56 11.36 5.25 -1.19
C ALA A 56 10.07 4.49 -0.85
N ALA A 57 9.93 3.28 -1.36
CA ALA A 57 8.97 2.33 -0.81
C ALA A 57 9.54 1.71 0.48
N PRO A 58 8.74 1.49 1.53
CA PRO A 58 9.21 0.87 2.78
C PRO A 58 9.97 -0.44 2.54
N PHE A 59 9.46 -1.32 1.67
CA PHE A 59 10.15 -2.56 1.30
C PHE A 59 11.53 -2.30 0.67
N LYS A 60 11.63 -1.32 -0.22
CA LYS A 60 12.90 -0.96 -0.86
C LYS A 60 13.89 -0.37 0.14
N ALA A 61 13.42 0.44 1.09
CA ALA A 61 14.26 1.01 2.13
C ALA A 61 14.82 -0.07 3.07
N LEU A 62 13.99 -1.07 3.43
CA LEU A 62 14.39 -2.15 4.33
C LEU A 62 15.33 -3.17 3.69
N TYR A 63 15.04 -3.59 2.45
CA TYR A 63 15.75 -4.71 1.82
C TYR A 63 16.75 -4.26 0.74
N GLY A 64 16.83 -2.95 0.44
CA GLY A 64 17.71 -2.41 -0.59
C GLY A 64 17.31 -2.78 -2.04
N ARG A 65 16.21 -3.53 -2.23
CA ARG A 65 15.74 -3.99 -3.55
C ARG A 65 14.24 -3.76 -3.72
N LYS A 66 13.77 -3.66 -4.97
CA LYS A 66 12.33 -3.64 -5.27
C LYS A 66 11.72 -5.02 -4.98
N CYS A 67 10.44 -5.07 -4.61
CA CYS A 67 9.74 -6.35 -4.46
C CYS A 67 9.57 -7.02 -5.83
N HIS A 68 9.91 -8.31 -5.89
CA HIS A 68 9.75 -9.16 -7.07
C HIS A 68 8.49 -10.04 -6.91
N SER A 69 7.35 -9.40 -6.71
CA SER A 69 6.05 -10.10 -6.73
C SER A 69 5.48 -10.08 -8.16
N PRO A 70 4.80 -11.15 -8.62
CA PRO A 70 4.06 -11.15 -9.89
C PRO A 70 3.06 -9.98 -10.02
N VAL A 71 2.54 -9.49 -8.89
CA VAL A 71 1.62 -8.35 -8.81
C VAL A 71 2.36 -7.00 -8.95
N CYS A 72 3.68 -6.97 -8.70
CA CYS A 72 4.54 -5.79 -8.80
C CYS A 72 5.20 -5.64 -10.19
N TRP A 73 4.81 -6.43 -11.18
CA TRP A 73 5.45 -6.51 -12.51
C TRP A 73 5.14 -5.34 -13.45
N ASN A 74 5.04 -4.12 -12.94
CA ASN A 74 4.68 -2.95 -13.77
C ASN A 74 5.84 -1.96 -14.03
N GLU A 75 7.11 -2.37 -13.93
CA GLU A 75 8.19 -1.52 -14.49
C GLU A 75 9.34 -2.21 -15.24
N VAL A 76 9.52 -3.53 -15.27
CA VAL A 76 10.54 -4.16 -16.14
C VAL A 76 10.02 -5.50 -16.61
N GLY A 77 10.11 -5.77 -17.92
CA GLY A 77 9.53 -6.92 -18.61
C GLY A 77 9.86 -8.30 -18.05
N GLU A 78 9.10 -9.29 -18.56
CA GLU A 78 9.03 -10.73 -18.23
C GLU A 78 7.80 -11.19 -17.42
N PHE A 79 6.69 -11.16 -18.15
CA PHE A 79 5.44 -11.88 -17.88
C PHE A 79 5.69 -13.39 -17.66
N HIS A 80 5.18 -13.97 -16.57
CA HIS A 80 4.57 -15.32 -16.62
C HIS A 80 3.63 -15.61 -15.43
N LEU A 81 2.45 -16.12 -15.80
CA LEU A 81 1.44 -16.86 -15.04
C LEU A 81 0.51 -16.12 -14.06
N THR A 82 -0.50 -15.45 -14.60
CA THR A 82 -1.91 -15.58 -14.15
C THR A 82 -2.81 -15.05 -15.26
N GLY A 83 -3.99 -15.64 -15.50
CA GLY A 83 -4.83 -15.33 -16.66
C GLY A 83 -5.12 -13.82 -16.84
N PRO A 84 -5.32 -13.35 -18.08
CA PRO A 84 -5.45 -11.92 -18.40
C PRO A 84 -6.57 -11.22 -17.63
N GLU A 85 -7.66 -11.92 -17.28
CA GLU A 85 -8.75 -11.34 -16.49
C GLU A 85 -8.34 -11.02 -15.04
N ILE A 86 -7.60 -11.89 -14.36
CA ILE A 86 -7.18 -11.66 -12.97
C ILE A 86 -6.14 -10.54 -12.91
N VAL A 87 -5.22 -10.51 -13.87
CA VAL A 87 -4.22 -9.43 -13.97
C VAL A 87 -4.90 -8.09 -14.27
N GLN A 88 -5.88 -8.06 -15.17
CA GLN A 88 -6.63 -6.84 -15.47
C GLN A 88 -7.48 -6.37 -14.28
N GLU A 89 -8.18 -7.29 -13.61
CA GLU A 89 -9.00 -6.97 -12.43
C GLU A 89 -8.13 -6.44 -11.29
N THR A 90 -7.00 -7.10 -11.03
CA THR A 90 -6.05 -6.68 -10.00
C THR A 90 -5.40 -5.35 -10.38
N THR A 91 -5.04 -5.13 -11.64
CA THR A 91 -4.49 -3.86 -12.13
C THR A 91 -5.49 -2.72 -11.99
N LYS A 92 -6.77 -2.95 -12.33
CA LYS A 92 -7.84 -1.96 -12.15
C LYS A 92 -8.01 -1.60 -10.66
N LYS A 93 -8.05 -2.59 -9.77
CA LYS A 93 -8.15 -2.36 -8.33
C LYS A 93 -6.93 -1.61 -7.78
N ILE A 94 -5.72 -1.94 -8.23
CA ILE A 94 -4.48 -1.22 -7.85
C ILE A 94 -4.52 0.24 -8.30
N ILE A 95 -4.95 0.52 -9.54
CA ILE A 95 -5.08 1.90 -10.04
C ILE A 95 -6.10 2.68 -9.21
N GLN A 96 -7.23 2.06 -8.89
CA GLN A 96 -8.29 2.67 -8.11
C GLN A 96 -7.84 2.98 -6.68
N ILE A 97 -7.11 2.05 -6.04
CA ILE A 97 -6.49 2.26 -4.73
C ILE A 97 -5.48 3.41 -4.79
N LYS A 98 -4.60 3.44 -5.81
CA LYS A 98 -3.62 4.54 -5.99
C LYS A 98 -4.28 5.91 -6.15
N GLN A 99 -5.36 5.99 -6.93
CA GLN A 99 -6.11 7.25 -7.12
C GLN A 99 -6.76 7.72 -5.82
N ARG A 100 -7.32 6.79 -5.04
CA ARG A 100 -7.91 7.11 -3.71
C ARG A 100 -6.83 7.54 -2.71
N MET A 101 -5.67 6.89 -2.70
CA MET A 101 -4.52 7.32 -1.89
C MET A 101 -4.03 8.73 -2.25
N GLN A 102 -4.06 9.10 -3.53
CA GLN A 102 -3.73 10.47 -3.95
C GLN A 102 -4.79 11.48 -3.52
N ALA A 103 -6.08 11.11 -3.58
CA ALA A 103 -7.19 11.97 -3.18
C ALA A 103 -7.26 12.21 -1.66
N ALA A 104 -6.85 11.23 -0.85
CA ALA A 104 -6.81 11.32 0.61
C ALA A 104 -5.62 12.13 1.16
N ARG A 105 -4.62 12.49 0.33
CA ARG A 105 -3.46 13.30 0.71
C ARG A 105 -3.73 14.82 0.77
N LYS A 106 -5.00 15.24 0.94
CA LYS A 106 -5.38 16.66 1.13
C LYS A 106 -5.26 17.08 2.59
#